data_AF-A0A9N9G7N4-F1
#
_entry.id   AF-A0A9N9G7N4-F1
#
_cell.length_a   1.000
_cell.length_b   1.000
_cell.length_c   1.000
_cell.angle_alpha   90.00
_cell.angle_beta   90.00
_cell.angle_gamma   90.00
#
_symmetry.space_group_name_H-M   'P 1'
#
loop_
_entity.id
_entity.type
_entity.pdbx_description
1 polymer ?
#
loop_
_entity_poly.entity_id
_entity_poly.type
_entity_poly.pdbx_seq_one_letter_code
_entity_poly.pdbx_strand_id
1 'polypeptide(L)'
;MDVDWDGKNEILVGTYGRELLVYKQDIDDHNVLTFKLIWQRSFSHPIYQITNLDLNQDSVEELIVATQHGIHILQPNLEKAKTELFQVLKNLESLKKELDELKEQSP
;
A
#
# COMPACT_ATOMS: atom_id res chain seq x y z
N MET A 1 -0.95 3.40 -5.12
CA MET A 1 -0.11 3.31 -3.93
C MET A 1 -0.44 2.00 -3.27
N ASP A 2 0.59 1.23 -2.92
CA ASP A 2 0.46 0.05 -2.10
C ASP A 2 0.41 0.51 -0.62
N VAL A 3 -0.78 0.54 -0.06
CA VAL A 3 -1.08 1.10 1.27
C VAL A 3 -0.79 0.06 2.36
N ASP A 4 -0.75 -1.22 2.02
CA ASP A 4 -0.48 -2.30 2.96
C ASP A 4 0.79 -3.12 2.71
N TRP A 5 1.57 -2.77 1.70
CA TRP A 5 2.84 -3.38 1.30
C TRP A 5 2.71 -4.85 0.90
N ASP A 6 1.58 -5.25 0.31
CA ASP A 6 1.38 -6.61 -0.20
C ASP A 6 1.86 -6.81 -1.64
N GLY A 7 2.38 -5.77 -2.27
CA GLY A 7 2.87 -5.74 -3.65
C GLY A 7 1.81 -5.38 -4.69
N LYS A 8 0.57 -5.08 -4.29
CA LYS A 8 -0.50 -4.63 -5.18
C LYS A 8 -0.96 -3.23 -4.83
N ASN A 9 -1.07 -2.38 -5.85
CA ASN A 9 -1.57 -1.03 -5.66
C ASN A 9 -3.08 -1.01 -5.35
N GLU A 10 -3.47 -0.33 -4.27
CA GLU A 10 -4.87 0.02 -4.01
C GLU A 10 -5.35 1.21 -4.83
N ILE A 11 -6.68 1.31 -4.93
CA ILE A 11 -7.38 2.44 -5.54
C ILE A 11 -7.73 3.45 -4.46
N LEU A 12 -7.28 4.69 -4.64
CA LEU A 12 -7.59 5.80 -3.76
C LEU A 12 -8.56 6.75 -4.45
N VAL A 13 -9.68 7.05 -3.79
CA VAL A 13 -10.72 7.94 -4.32
C VAL A 13 -10.92 9.10 -3.36
N GLY A 14 -10.65 10.30 -3.85
CA GLY A 14 -10.96 11.55 -3.17
C GLY A 14 -12.28 12.10 -3.70
N THR A 15 -13.22 12.37 -2.82
CA THR A 15 -14.54 12.87 -3.21
C THR A 15 -14.70 14.34 -2.89
N TYR A 16 -15.54 15.03 -3.67
CA TYR A 16 -16.00 16.37 -3.31
C TYR A 16 -16.80 16.36 -1.98
N GLY A 17 -17.38 15.22 -1.63
CA GLY A 17 -18.05 14.96 -0.35
C GLY A 17 -17.12 14.92 0.88
N ARG A 18 -15.83 15.18 0.70
CA ARG A 18 -14.79 15.24 1.75
C ARG A 18 -14.37 13.89 2.31
N GLU A 19 -14.62 12.83 1.56
CA GLU A 19 -14.22 11.47 1.91
C GLU A 19 -13.04 11.01 1.04
N LEU A 20 -12.03 10.46 1.70
CA LEU A 20 -10.99 9.65 1.08
C LEU A 20 -11.33 8.18 1.32
N LEU A 21 -11.42 7.41 0.24
CA LEU A 21 -11.76 5.99 0.24
C LEU A 21 -10.60 5.19 -0.36
N VAL A 22 -10.23 4.09 0.28
CA VAL A 22 -9.17 3.18 -0.19
C VAL A 22 -9.78 1.81 -0.44
N TYR A 23 -9.71 1.36 -1.69
CA TYR A 23 -10.24 0.08 -2.11
C TYR A 23 -9.12 -0.89 -2.47
N LYS A 24 -9.23 -2.10 -1.93
CA LYS A 24 -8.38 -3.23 -2.29
C LYS A 24 -9.09 -4.11 -3.30
N GLN A 25 -8.35 -4.52 -4.32
CA GLN A 25 -8.83 -5.47 -5.31
C GLN A 25 -8.90 -6.86 -4.68
N ASP A 26 -10.05 -7.51 -4.82
CA ASP A 26 -10.31 -8.85 -4.30
C ASP A 26 -10.96 -9.73 -5.38
N ILE A 27 -10.87 -11.05 -5.22
CA ILE A 27 -11.56 -12.00 -6.08
C ILE A 27 -12.56 -12.74 -5.20
N ASP A 28 -13.84 -12.64 -5.52
CA ASP A 28 -14.87 -13.32 -4.74
C ASP A 28 -14.90 -14.84 -5.00
N ASP A 29 -15.75 -15.55 -4.26
CA ASP A 29 -15.93 -17.01 -4.38
C ASP A 29 -16.39 -17.45 -5.78
N HIS A 30 -16.91 -16.52 -6.59
CA HIS A 30 -17.36 -16.74 -7.96
C HIS A 30 -16.31 -16.37 -9.00
N ASN A 31 -15.08 -16.09 -8.58
CA ASN A 31 -13.96 -15.68 -9.42
C ASN A 31 -14.24 -14.37 -10.18
N VAL A 32 -15.04 -13.47 -9.58
CA VAL A 32 -15.35 -12.14 -10.09
C VAL A 32 -14.46 -11.13 -9.39
N LEU A 33 -13.95 -10.18 -10.18
CA LEU A 33 -13.18 -9.06 -9.69
C LEU A 33 -14.07 -8.13 -8.86
N THR A 34 -13.74 -7.97 -7.57
CA THR A 34 -14.45 -7.08 -6.65
C THR A 34 -13.51 -6.06 -6.01
N PHE A 35 -14.09 -5.01 -5.45
CA PHE A 35 -13.35 -3.95 -4.76
C PHE A 35 -13.88 -3.79 -3.35
N LYS A 36 -13.04 -4.07 -2.37
CA LYS A 36 -13.38 -3.99 -0.95
C LYS A 36 -12.84 -2.70 -0.36
N LEU A 37 -13.70 -1.92 0.30
CA LEU A 37 -13.26 -0.75 1.07
C LEU A 37 -12.45 -1.21 2.28
N ILE A 38 -11.17 -0.86 2.34
CA ILE A 38 -10.26 -1.24 3.44
C ILE A 38 -9.96 -0.09 4.40
N TRP A 39 -10.10 1.15 3.95
CA TRP A 39 -9.87 2.32 4.79
C TRP A 39 -10.66 3.52 4.27
N GLN A 40 -11.11 4.36 5.20
CA GLN A 40 -11.87 5.57 4.93
C GLN A 40 -11.47 6.67 5.91
N ARG A 41 -11.43 7.91 5.43
CA ARG A 41 -11.22 9.10 6.26
C ARG A 41 -11.97 10.31 5.73
N SER A 42 -12.66 11.00 6.65
CA SER A 42 -13.28 12.29 6.40
C SER A 42 -12.29 13.45 6.55
N PHE A 43 -12.48 14.48 5.74
CA PHE A 43 -11.77 15.76 5.78
C PHE A 43 -12.76 16.90 6.02
N SER A 44 -12.26 18.08 6.41
CA SER A 44 -13.09 19.27 6.62
C SER A 44 -13.55 19.91 5.31
N HIS A 45 -12.83 19.68 4.20
CA HIS A 45 -13.06 20.31 2.91
C HIS A 45 -12.93 19.32 1.74
N PRO A 46 -13.56 19.61 0.59
CA PRO A 46 -13.47 18.78 -0.62
C PRO A 46 -12.03 18.46 -1.01
N ILE A 47 -11.81 17.22 -1.45
CA ILE A 47 -10.51 16.73 -1.90
C ILE A 47 -10.38 17.00 -3.40
N TYR A 48 -9.27 17.61 -3.82
CA TYR A 48 -8.96 17.89 -5.23
C TYR A 48 -7.93 16.95 -5.80
N GLN A 49 -6.93 16.57 -5.00
CA GLN A 49 -5.84 15.74 -5.48
C GLN A 49 -5.32 14.84 -4.37
N ILE A 50 -4.91 13.65 -4.78
CA ILE A 50 -4.25 12.65 -3.95
C ILE A 50 -2.98 12.23 -4.69
N THR A 51 -1.87 12.17 -3.98
CA THR A 51 -0.59 11.68 -4.51
C THR A 51 0.22 11.04 -3.38
N ASN A 52 1.24 10.27 -3.71
CA ASN A 52 2.14 9.62 -2.77
C ASN A 52 3.58 10.04 -3.05
N LEU A 53 4.35 10.30 -2.01
CA LEU A 53 5.73 10.74 -2.11
C LEU A 53 6.48 10.39 -0.82
N ASP A 54 7.70 9.87 -0.95
CA ASP A 54 8.65 9.76 0.15
C ASP A 54 9.22 11.15 0.49
N LEU A 55 8.62 11.80 1.50
CA LEU A 55 8.96 13.15 1.93
C LEU A 55 10.13 13.16 2.92
N ASN A 56 10.29 12.11 3.70
CA ASN A 56 11.28 12.04 4.78
C ASN A 56 12.56 11.28 4.38
N GLN A 57 12.59 10.70 3.17
CA GLN A 57 13.68 9.92 2.58
C GLN A 57 13.95 8.59 3.31
N ASP A 58 12.92 7.97 3.88
CA ASP A 58 13.00 6.64 4.52
C ASP A 58 12.60 5.49 3.58
N SER A 59 12.34 5.78 2.30
CA SER A 59 11.86 4.84 1.28
C SER A 59 10.43 4.34 1.47
N VAL A 60 9.68 4.88 2.44
CA VAL A 60 8.25 4.63 2.63
C VAL A 60 7.48 5.87 2.22
N GLU A 61 6.60 5.74 1.23
CA GLU A 61 5.86 6.89 0.72
C GLU A 61 4.77 7.37 1.67
N GLU A 62 4.71 8.68 1.94
CA GLU A 62 3.57 9.31 2.58
C GLU A 62 2.45 9.63 1.59
N LEU A 63 1.20 9.60 2.09
CA LEU A 63 0.04 9.98 1.30
C LEU A 63 -0.25 11.48 1.47
N ILE A 64 -0.21 12.21 0.37
CA ILE A 64 -0.49 13.64 0.30
C ILE A 64 -1.90 13.86 -0.24
N VAL A 65 -2.73 14.58 0.53
CA VAL A 65 -4.11 14.91 0.18
C VAL A 65 -4.26 16.43 0.12
N ALA A 66 -4.48 16.96 -1.07
CA ALA A 66 -4.77 18.38 -1.28
C ALA A 66 -6.29 18.60 -1.23
N THR A 67 -6.73 19.45 -0.30
CA THR A 67 -8.11 19.90 -0.17
C THR A 67 -8.24 21.36 -0.59
N GLN A 68 -9.46 21.90 -0.63
CA GLN A 68 -9.66 23.31 -0.99
C GLN A 68 -8.91 24.31 -0.09
N HIS A 69 -8.62 23.96 1.17
CA HIS A 69 -8.06 24.88 2.16
C HIS A 69 -6.71 24.47 2.72
N GLY A 70 -6.09 23.42 2.18
CA GLY A 70 -4.80 22.98 2.68
C GLY A 70 -4.38 21.60 2.20
N ILE A 71 -3.15 21.26 2.55
CA ILE A 71 -2.52 19.98 2.25
C ILE A 71 -2.42 19.18 3.54
N HIS A 72 -2.81 17.92 3.48
CA HIS A 72 -2.65 16.97 4.57
C HIS A 72 -1.63 15.91 4.17
N ILE A 73 -0.67 15.66 5.04
CA ILE A 73 0.31 14.58 4.87
C ILE A 73 -0.09 13.47 5.85
N LEU A 74 -0.34 12.28 5.33
CA LEU A 74 -0.71 11.11 6.11
C LEU A 74 0.47 10.14 6.11
N GLN A 75 1.03 9.93 7.30
CA GLN A 75 2.09 8.97 7.49
C GLN A 75 1.54 7.54 7.45
N PRO A 76 2.21 6.63 6.73
CA PRO A 76 1.87 5.21 6.73
C PRO A 76 2.04 4.57 8.11
N ASN A 77 1.42 3.41 8.30
CA ASN A 77 1.66 2.60 9.50
C ASN A 77 3.04 1.92 9.43
N LEU A 78 4.04 2.55 10.03
CA LEU A 78 5.43 2.07 10.02
C LEU A 78 5.61 0.70 10.69
N GLU A 79 4.82 0.35 11.71
CA GLU A 79 4.90 -0.97 12.34
C GLU A 79 4.39 -2.08 11.40
N LYS A 80 3.36 -1.77 10.60
CA LYS A 80 2.89 -2.68 9.55
C LYS A 80 3.94 -2.82 8.45
N ALA A 81 4.45 -1.70 7.93
CA ALA A 81 5.49 -1.70 6.90
C ALA A 81 6.72 -2.52 7.33
N LYS A 82 7.17 -2.34 8.59
CA LYS A 82 8.25 -3.12 9.19
C LYS A 82 7.92 -4.62 9.21
N THR A 83 6.71 -4.99 9.61
CA THR A 83 6.28 -6.41 9.68
C THR A 83 6.33 -7.07 8.31
N GLU A 84 5.77 -6.41 7.29
CA GLU A 84 5.78 -6.92 5.91
C GLU A 84 7.20 -7.01 5.35
N LEU A 85 8.05 -5.99 5.59
CA LEU A 85 9.47 -6.04 5.20
C LEU A 85 10.19 -7.24 5.81
N PHE A 86 10.00 -7.51 7.10
CA PHE A 86 10.58 -8.69 7.74
C PHE A 86 10.09 -10.00 7.12
N GLN A 87 8.83 -10.07 6.71
CA GLN A 87 8.30 -11.26 6.06
C GLN A 87 8.93 -11.48 4.68
N VAL A 88 9.08 -10.40 3.90
CA VAL A 88 9.77 -10.44 2.60
C VAL A 88 11.22 -10.90 2.75
N LEU A 89 11.96 -10.36 3.73
CA LEU A 89 13.36 -10.76 3.97
C LEU A 89 13.48 -12.24 4.33
N LYS A 90 12.60 -12.76 5.19
CA LYS A 90 12.57 -14.20 5.52
C LYS A 90 12.29 -15.07 4.29
N ASN A 91 11.36 -14.65 3.44
CA ASN A 91 11.04 -15.38 2.22
C ASN A 91 12.21 -15.37 1.23
N LEU A 92 12.96 -14.26 1.14
CA LEU A 92 14.16 -14.18 0.30
C LEU A 92 15.30 -15.07 0.83
N GLU A 93 15.48 -15.13 2.15
CA GLU A 93 16.46 -16.03 2.76
C GLU A 93 16.13 -17.50 2.48
N SER A 94 14.85 -17.90 2.57
CA SER A 94 14.44 -19.27 2.26
C SER A 94 14.63 -19.61 0.77
N LEU A 95 14.21 -18.71 -0.13
CA LEU A 95 14.37 -18.89 -1.58
C LEU A 95 15.84 -18.96 -1.98
N LYS A 96 16.71 -18.16 -1.35
CA LYS A 96 18.15 -18.21 -1.60
C LYS A 96 18.74 -19.56 -1.22
N LYS A 97 18.33 -20.11 -0.07
CA LYS A 97 18.77 -21.43 0.38
C LYS A 97 18.35 -22.54 -0.61
N GLU A 98 17.09 -22.53 -1.04
CA GLU A 98 16.59 -23.47 -2.04
C GLU A 98 17.35 -23.36 -3.38
N LEU A 99 17.66 -22.14 -3.81
CA LEU A 99 18.43 -21.91 -5.03
C LEU A 99 19.86 -22.46 -4.93
N ASP A 100 20.51 -22.31 -3.78
CA ASP A 100 21.85 -22.82 -3.55
C ASP A 100 21.86 -24.36 -3.54
N GLU A 101 20.86 -25.00 -2.91
CA GLU A 101 20.68 -26.46 -2.92
C GLU A 101 20.45 -27.01 -4.35
N LEU A 102 19.69 -26.29 -5.20
CA LEU A 102 19.47 -26.69 -6.60
C LEU A 102 20.73 -26.53 -7.48
N LYS A 103 21.57 -25.53 -7.19
CA LYS A 103 22.84 -25.34 -7.89
C LYS A 103 23.85 -26.42 -7.53
N GLU A 104 23.89 -26.86 -6.27
CA GLU A 104 24.73 -27.97 -5.82
C GLU A 104 24.30 -29.33 -6.40
N GLN A 105 23.03 -29.46 -6.82
CA GLN A 105 22.48 -30.67 -7.44
C GLN A 105 22.54 -30.66 -8.99
N SER A 106 22.97 -29.57 -9.61
CA SER A 106 23.14 -29.48 -11.07
C SER A 106 24.55 -29.96 -11.46
N PRO A 107 24.69 -30.95 -12.39
CA PRO A 107 25.97 -31.55 -12.75
C PRO A 107 26.90 -30.61 -13.54
#